data_AF-A0A519V817-F1
#
_entry.id   AF-A0A519V817-F1
#
_cell.length_a   1.000
_cell.length_b   1.000
_cell.length_c   1.000
_cell.angle_alpha   90.00
_cell.angle_beta   90.00
_cell.angle_gamma   90.00
#
_symmetry.space_group_name_H-M   'P 1'
#
loop_
_entity.id
_entity.type
_entity.pdbx_description
1 polymer ?
#
loop_
_entity_poly.entity_id
_entity_poly.type
_entity_poly.pdbx_seq_one_letter_code
_entity_poly.pdbx_strand_id
1 'polypeptide(L)'
;RYVTAAKQLAAQRGVAIDMPAGPSEVLVIADASANPAFVAADLLSQAEHGPDSQVVLLTDSEELLQGVVAELARQLPALPRADIARQALTESRALLLPDAATMLEFSNQYAPEHLILAVAAPETLAAAIYNAGSVFMGHLTPEAVGDYASGTNHTLPTGGYARAYSGVSLDSFYKKITFQQLAPHGLTALAPVVEIMAEAEGLHAHAQAVALRREALAAGHEPVSLSH
;
A
#
# COMPACT_ATOMS: atom_id res chain seq x y z
N ARG A 1 12.19 -15.81 -7.61
CA ARG A 1 12.39 -16.85 -6.57
C ARG A 1 13.74 -16.74 -5.85
N TYR A 2 14.89 -17.00 -6.49
CA TYR A 2 16.21 -16.91 -5.80
C TYR A 2 16.52 -15.52 -5.23
N VAL A 3 16.28 -14.46 -6.01
CA VAL A 3 16.49 -13.06 -5.56
C VAL A 3 15.62 -12.72 -4.35
N THR A 4 14.33 -13.12 -4.37
CA THR A 4 13.40 -12.93 -3.25
C THR A 4 13.93 -13.58 -1.96
N ALA A 5 14.33 -14.85 -2.03
CA ALA A 5 14.86 -15.57 -0.88
C ALA A 5 16.16 -14.95 -0.36
N ALA A 6 17.04 -14.50 -1.25
CA ALA A 6 18.28 -13.82 -0.88
C ALA A 6 18.02 -12.47 -0.18
N LYS A 7 17.08 -11.66 -0.68
CA LYS A 7 16.66 -10.40 -0.04
C LYS A 7 16.10 -10.65 1.37
N GLN A 8 15.24 -11.64 1.52
CA GLN A 8 14.68 -12.02 2.82
C GLN A 8 15.76 -12.46 3.81
N LEU A 9 16.73 -13.26 3.37
CA LEU A 9 17.86 -13.68 4.22
C LEU A 9 18.74 -12.49 4.62
N ALA A 10 18.98 -11.55 3.70
CA ALA A 10 19.73 -10.33 4.00
C ALA A 10 19.01 -9.46 5.05
N ALA A 11 17.68 -9.34 4.96
CA ALA A 11 16.85 -8.64 5.94
C ALA A 11 16.98 -9.23 7.35
N GLN A 12 16.96 -10.57 7.46
CA GLN A 12 17.19 -11.26 8.73
C GLN A 12 18.60 -11.03 9.31
N ARG A 13 19.56 -10.58 8.48
CA ARG A 13 20.93 -10.24 8.87
C ARG A 13 21.14 -8.73 9.07
N GLY A 14 20.06 -7.95 9.13
CA GLY A 14 20.11 -6.52 9.44
C GLY A 14 20.27 -5.59 8.24
N VAL A 15 20.21 -6.11 6.99
CA VAL A 15 20.21 -5.27 5.78
C VAL A 15 18.77 -4.94 5.41
N ALA A 16 18.39 -3.66 5.44
CA ALA A 16 17.06 -3.26 5.03
C ALA A 16 16.80 -3.62 3.55
N ILE A 17 15.56 -4.04 3.27
CA ILE A 17 15.03 -4.20 1.92
C ILE A 17 13.81 -3.31 1.77
N ASP A 18 13.45 -3.01 0.53
CA ASP A 18 12.23 -2.30 0.12
C ASP A 18 10.96 -2.94 0.69
N MET A 19 10.60 -4.15 0.23
CA MET A 19 9.40 -4.89 0.64
C MET A 19 9.51 -6.36 0.24
N PRO A 20 8.69 -7.26 0.85
CA PRO A 20 8.55 -8.62 0.37
C PRO A 20 8.01 -8.66 -1.07
N ALA A 21 8.44 -9.65 -1.85
CA ALA A 21 7.92 -9.87 -3.21
C ALA A 21 6.91 -11.04 -3.23
N GLY A 22 5.88 -10.91 -4.05
CA GLY A 22 4.91 -11.95 -4.41
C GLY A 22 4.64 -11.95 -5.93
N PRO A 23 3.73 -12.80 -6.41
CA PRO A 23 3.22 -12.71 -7.78
C PRO A 23 2.47 -11.38 -7.96
N SER A 24 2.58 -10.78 -9.14
CA SER A 24 1.92 -9.52 -9.43
C SER A 24 0.41 -9.74 -9.64
N GLU A 25 -0.40 -8.73 -9.27
CA GLU A 25 -1.87 -8.86 -9.30
C GLU A 25 -2.60 -7.58 -9.70
N VAL A 26 -3.71 -7.74 -10.42
CA VAL A 26 -4.67 -6.63 -10.68
C VAL A 26 -6.06 -7.06 -10.28
N LEU A 27 -6.77 -6.17 -9.60
CA LEU A 27 -8.20 -6.29 -9.35
C LEU A 27 -8.92 -5.13 -10.05
N VAL A 28 -9.92 -5.45 -10.87
CA VAL A 28 -10.79 -4.48 -11.52
C VAL A 28 -12.17 -4.52 -10.87
N ILE A 29 -12.64 -3.41 -10.33
CA ILE A 29 -14.06 -3.21 -9.98
C ILE A 29 -14.71 -2.47 -11.15
N ALA A 30 -15.74 -3.07 -11.75
CA ALA A 30 -16.40 -2.50 -12.91
C ALA A 30 -17.93 -2.59 -12.81
N ASP A 31 -18.62 -1.49 -13.13
CA ASP A 31 -20.09 -1.43 -13.18
C ASP A 31 -20.57 -1.48 -14.65
N ALA A 32 -21.89 -1.43 -14.85
CA ALA A 32 -22.50 -1.47 -16.18
C ALA A 32 -22.08 -0.32 -17.13
N SER A 33 -21.42 0.73 -16.64
CA SER A 33 -20.91 1.83 -17.49
C SER A 33 -19.55 1.50 -18.13
N ALA A 34 -18.85 0.47 -17.66
CA ALA A 34 -17.55 0.09 -18.17
C ALA A 34 -17.63 -0.46 -19.60
N ASN A 35 -16.57 -0.21 -20.39
CA ASN A 35 -16.39 -0.86 -21.68
C ASN A 35 -15.75 -2.24 -21.47
N PRO A 36 -16.42 -3.35 -21.86
CA PRO A 36 -15.86 -4.70 -21.67
C PRO A 36 -14.50 -4.90 -22.35
N ALA A 37 -14.25 -4.22 -23.48
CA ALA A 37 -12.99 -4.32 -24.20
C ALA A 37 -11.83 -3.67 -23.44
N PHE A 38 -12.08 -2.60 -22.69
CA PHE A 38 -11.06 -1.92 -21.88
C PHE A 38 -10.72 -2.77 -20.65
N VAL A 39 -11.75 -3.24 -19.94
CA VAL A 39 -11.57 -4.13 -18.79
C VAL A 39 -10.81 -5.40 -19.18
N ALA A 40 -11.16 -6.03 -20.31
CA ALA A 40 -10.43 -7.19 -20.81
C ALA A 40 -8.96 -6.86 -21.14
N ALA A 41 -8.68 -5.68 -21.70
CA ALA A 41 -7.32 -5.26 -22.01
C ALA A 41 -6.47 -5.06 -20.75
N ASP A 42 -7.01 -4.45 -19.69
CA ASP A 42 -6.32 -4.29 -18.41
C ASP A 42 -6.07 -5.64 -17.71
N LEU A 43 -7.04 -6.55 -17.73
CA LEU A 43 -6.84 -7.90 -17.22
C LEU A 43 -5.74 -8.64 -18.02
N LEU A 44 -5.66 -8.43 -19.33
CA LEU A 44 -4.63 -9.05 -20.16
C LEU A 44 -3.25 -8.43 -19.98
N SER A 45 -3.15 -7.10 -19.77
CA SER A 45 -1.86 -6.45 -19.53
C SER A 45 -1.18 -7.01 -18.27
N GLN A 46 -1.96 -7.33 -17.25
CA GLN A 46 -1.40 -7.97 -16.06
C GLN A 46 -1.16 -9.47 -16.23
N ALA A 47 -2.04 -10.18 -16.94
CA ALA A 47 -1.87 -11.61 -17.18
C ALA A 47 -0.61 -11.93 -17.99
N GLU A 48 -0.16 -11.02 -18.87
CA GLU A 48 1.05 -11.26 -19.67
C GLU A 48 2.37 -11.07 -18.90
N HIS A 49 2.34 -10.49 -17.68
CA HIS A 49 3.54 -10.24 -16.89
C HIS A 49 4.27 -11.54 -16.55
N GLY A 50 3.56 -12.54 -16.03
CA GLY A 50 4.09 -13.84 -15.66
C GLY A 50 3.01 -14.91 -15.52
N PRO A 51 3.39 -16.21 -15.58
CA PRO A 51 2.43 -17.31 -15.48
C PRO A 51 1.80 -17.46 -14.09
N ASP A 52 2.37 -16.81 -13.08
CA ASP A 52 1.86 -16.73 -11.71
C ASP A 52 1.13 -15.41 -11.42
N SER A 53 0.98 -14.51 -12.40
CA SER A 53 0.13 -13.32 -12.26
C SER A 53 -1.30 -13.71 -11.94
N GLN A 54 -1.96 -12.92 -11.09
CA GLN A 54 -3.38 -13.10 -10.76
C GLN A 54 -4.19 -11.90 -11.24
N VAL A 55 -5.29 -12.15 -11.96
CA VAL A 55 -6.21 -11.08 -12.33
C VAL A 55 -7.61 -11.37 -11.79
N VAL A 56 -8.26 -10.34 -11.26
CA VAL A 56 -9.58 -10.45 -10.63
C VAL A 56 -10.51 -9.40 -11.22
N LEU A 57 -11.68 -9.84 -11.70
CA LEU A 57 -12.79 -8.94 -12.05
C LEU A 57 -13.89 -9.05 -11.00
N LEU A 58 -14.30 -7.91 -10.46
CA LEU A 58 -15.53 -7.77 -9.67
C LEU A 58 -16.52 -6.92 -10.46
N THR A 59 -17.74 -7.41 -10.63
CA THR A 59 -18.82 -6.63 -11.22
C THR A 59 -20.17 -6.98 -10.63
N ASP A 60 -21.12 -6.06 -10.67
CA ASP A 60 -22.54 -6.27 -10.38
C ASP A 60 -23.39 -6.44 -11.65
N SER A 61 -22.76 -6.40 -12.83
CA SER A 61 -23.41 -6.52 -14.13
C SER A 61 -23.06 -7.83 -14.83
N GLU A 62 -24.06 -8.71 -14.96
CA GLU A 62 -23.91 -9.96 -15.71
C GLU A 62 -23.63 -9.72 -17.19
N GLU A 63 -24.23 -8.69 -17.79
CA GLU A 63 -23.98 -8.30 -19.18
C GLU A 63 -22.52 -7.88 -19.38
N LEU A 64 -21.99 -7.05 -18.47
CA LEU A 64 -20.58 -6.65 -18.51
C LEU A 64 -19.68 -7.88 -18.37
N LEU A 65 -19.95 -8.75 -17.41
CA LEU A 65 -19.17 -9.96 -17.17
C LEU A 65 -19.06 -10.82 -18.43
N GLN A 66 -20.19 -11.08 -19.09
CA GLN A 66 -20.23 -11.84 -20.35
C GLN A 66 -19.48 -11.13 -21.46
N GLY A 67 -19.62 -9.80 -21.56
CA GLY A 67 -18.88 -8.98 -22.51
C GLY A 67 -17.36 -9.06 -22.30
N VAL A 68 -16.89 -9.01 -21.06
CA VAL A 68 -15.45 -9.10 -20.74
C VAL A 68 -14.92 -10.49 -21.10
N VAL A 69 -15.66 -11.56 -20.79
CA VAL A 69 -15.26 -12.93 -21.18
C VAL A 69 -15.15 -13.07 -22.70
N ALA A 70 -16.09 -12.52 -23.46
CA ALA A 70 -16.03 -12.52 -24.92
C ALA A 70 -14.82 -11.73 -25.44
N GLU A 71 -14.53 -10.57 -24.86
CA GLU A 71 -13.38 -9.74 -25.22
C GLU A 71 -12.04 -10.39 -24.86
N LEU A 72 -11.94 -11.06 -23.71
CA LEU A 72 -10.77 -11.87 -23.35
C LEU A 72 -10.52 -12.97 -24.41
N ALA A 73 -11.56 -13.68 -24.83
CA ALA A 73 -11.46 -14.70 -25.87
C ALA A 73 -11.04 -14.13 -27.24
N ARG A 74 -11.43 -12.89 -27.53
CA ARG A 74 -11.10 -12.18 -28.77
C ARG A 74 -9.68 -11.62 -28.77
N GLN A 75 -9.25 -11.03 -27.66
CA GLN A 75 -7.99 -10.29 -27.56
C GLN A 75 -6.80 -11.21 -27.26
N LEU A 76 -6.97 -12.21 -26.39
CA LEU A 76 -5.89 -13.10 -25.95
C LEU A 76 -5.11 -13.76 -27.12
N PRO A 77 -5.75 -14.32 -28.17
CA PRO A 77 -5.02 -14.98 -29.26
C PRO A 77 -4.13 -14.06 -30.08
N ALA A 78 -4.36 -12.74 -30.04
CA ALA A 78 -3.57 -11.75 -30.77
C ALA A 78 -2.28 -11.35 -30.02
N LEU A 79 -2.13 -11.72 -28.74
CA LEU A 79 -0.99 -11.33 -27.93
C LEU A 79 0.25 -12.19 -28.26
N PRO A 80 1.44 -11.58 -28.43
CA PRO A 80 2.69 -12.34 -28.59
C PRO A 80 2.99 -13.28 -27.41
N ARG A 81 2.53 -12.91 -26.20
CA ARG A 81 2.71 -13.69 -24.96
C ARG A 81 1.43 -14.43 -24.53
N ALA A 82 0.56 -14.76 -25.48
CA ALA A 82 -0.75 -15.39 -25.20
C ALA A 82 -0.68 -16.66 -24.35
N ASP A 83 0.37 -17.49 -24.50
CA ASP A 83 0.49 -18.72 -23.70
C ASP A 83 0.74 -18.44 -22.21
N ILE A 84 1.49 -17.39 -21.91
CA ILE A 84 1.75 -16.93 -20.53
C ILE A 84 0.46 -16.36 -19.94
N ALA A 85 -0.18 -15.44 -20.66
CA ALA A 85 -1.44 -14.84 -20.23
C ALA A 85 -2.54 -15.90 -20.04
N ARG A 86 -2.61 -16.92 -20.91
CA ARG A 86 -3.55 -18.04 -20.77
C ARG A 86 -3.31 -18.83 -19.49
N GLN A 87 -2.05 -19.03 -19.09
CA GLN A 87 -1.71 -19.70 -17.84
C GLN A 87 -2.11 -18.87 -16.62
N ALA A 88 -1.81 -17.57 -16.59
CA ALA A 88 -2.25 -16.67 -15.52
C ALA A 88 -3.79 -16.65 -15.37
N LEU A 89 -4.51 -16.69 -16.50
CA LEU A 89 -5.97 -16.70 -16.53
C LEU A 89 -6.59 -17.96 -15.89
N THR A 90 -5.88 -19.09 -15.76
CA THR A 90 -6.44 -20.28 -15.08
C THR A 90 -6.58 -20.08 -13.57
N GLU A 91 -5.71 -19.26 -12.98
CA GLU A 91 -5.72 -18.91 -11.55
C GLU A 91 -6.49 -17.61 -11.27
N SER A 92 -6.99 -16.97 -12.31
CA SER A 92 -7.74 -15.72 -12.26
C SER A 92 -9.23 -15.95 -11.99
N ARG A 93 -9.94 -14.93 -11.52
CA ARG A 93 -11.35 -15.05 -11.12
C ARG A 93 -12.16 -13.87 -11.64
N ALA A 94 -13.37 -14.13 -12.08
CA ALA A 94 -14.37 -13.10 -12.35
C ALA A 94 -15.59 -13.39 -11.48
N LEU A 95 -16.03 -12.41 -10.70
CA LEU A 95 -17.04 -12.57 -9.66
C LEU A 95 -18.19 -11.59 -9.91
N LEU A 96 -19.39 -12.15 -10.05
CA LEU A 96 -20.63 -11.38 -10.01
C LEU A 96 -21.02 -11.18 -8.54
N LEU A 97 -21.01 -9.93 -8.08
CA LEU A 97 -21.34 -9.54 -6.72
C LEU A 97 -22.58 -8.63 -6.71
N PRO A 98 -23.34 -8.57 -5.60
CA PRO A 98 -24.66 -7.93 -5.61
C PRO A 98 -24.62 -6.40 -5.74
N ASP A 99 -23.56 -5.75 -5.26
CA ASP A 99 -23.44 -4.30 -5.24
C ASP A 99 -21.99 -3.82 -5.08
N ALA A 100 -21.78 -2.52 -5.33
CA ALA A 100 -20.50 -1.85 -5.20
C ALA A 100 -19.90 -1.93 -3.79
N ALA A 101 -20.73 -1.96 -2.73
CA ALA A 101 -20.25 -2.05 -1.36
C ALA A 101 -19.59 -3.41 -1.09
N THR A 102 -20.21 -4.49 -1.57
CA THR A 102 -19.70 -5.85 -1.47
C THR A 102 -18.43 -6.04 -2.31
N MET A 103 -18.38 -5.45 -3.51
CA MET A 103 -17.17 -5.43 -4.34
C MET A 103 -16.02 -4.71 -3.64
N LEU A 104 -16.28 -3.55 -3.05
CA LEU A 104 -15.27 -2.78 -2.34
C LEU A 104 -14.76 -3.51 -1.09
N GLU A 105 -15.65 -4.13 -0.31
CA GLU A 105 -15.25 -4.92 0.86
C GLU A 105 -14.40 -6.12 0.45
N PHE A 106 -14.78 -6.83 -0.63
CA PHE A 106 -13.93 -7.88 -1.20
C PHE A 106 -12.55 -7.33 -1.57
N SER A 107 -12.49 -6.21 -2.31
CA SER A 107 -11.21 -5.61 -2.72
C SER A 107 -10.34 -5.22 -1.52
N ASN A 108 -10.93 -4.62 -0.50
CA ASN A 108 -10.21 -4.24 0.72
C ASN A 108 -9.69 -5.46 1.50
N GLN A 109 -10.43 -6.58 1.50
CA GLN A 109 -9.93 -7.84 2.06
C GLN A 109 -8.91 -8.52 1.14
N TYR A 110 -9.02 -8.36 -0.16
CA TYR A 110 -8.05 -8.92 -1.10
C TYR A 110 -6.70 -8.19 -0.99
N ALA A 111 -6.75 -6.86 -0.81
CA ALA A 111 -5.59 -5.97 -0.71
C ALA A 111 -4.68 -6.03 -1.96
N PRO A 112 -5.20 -5.68 -3.15
CA PRO A 112 -4.51 -5.86 -4.41
C PRO A 112 -3.29 -4.94 -4.56
N GLU A 113 -2.30 -5.39 -5.32
CA GLU A 113 -1.21 -4.54 -5.84
C GLU A 113 -1.77 -3.39 -6.68
N HIS A 114 -2.49 -3.70 -7.76
CA HIS A 114 -3.18 -2.73 -8.61
C HIS A 114 -4.71 -2.85 -8.47
N LEU A 115 -5.38 -1.73 -8.21
CA LEU A 115 -6.83 -1.64 -8.17
C LEU A 115 -7.34 -0.68 -9.24
N ILE A 116 -8.13 -1.18 -10.18
CA ILE A 116 -8.76 -0.36 -11.22
C ILE A 116 -10.24 -0.18 -10.89
N LEU A 117 -10.70 1.07 -10.82
CA LEU A 117 -12.09 1.46 -10.64
C LEU A 117 -12.69 1.88 -11.99
N ALA A 118 -13.18 0.91 -12.76
CA ALA A 118 -13.85 1.13 -14.03
C ALA A 118 -15.37 1.34 -13.81
N VAL A 119 -15.72 2.39 -13.06
CA VAL A 119 -17.11 2.71 -12.67
C VAL A 119 -17.46 4.15 -13.03
N ALA A 120 -18.75 4.48 -13.02
CA ALA A 120 -19.22 5.82 -13.38
C ALA A 120 -18.80 6.92 -12.38
N ALA A 121 -18.66 6.58 -11.09
CA ALA A 121 -18.32 7.49 -10.00
C ALA A 121 -17.16 6.96 -9.14
N PRO A 122 -15.93 6.87 -9.69
CA PRO A 122 -14.81 6.20 -9.02
C PRO A 122 -14.39 6.89 -7.72
N GLU A 123 -14.57 8.20 -7.58
CA GLU A 123 -14.23 8.97 -6.38
C GLU A 123 -15.03 8.51 -5.15
N THR A 124 -16.27 8.07 -5.36
CA THR A 124 -17.14 7.60 -4.28
C THR A 124 -16.62 6.29 -3.67
N LEU A 125 -16.21 5.35 -4.53
CA LEU A 125 -15.62 4.09 -4.07
C LEU A 125 -14.23 4.33 -3.47
N ALA A 126 -13.43 5.20 -4.09
CA ALA A 126 -12.07 5.47 -3.67
C ALA A 126 -11.97 5.99 -2.22
N ALA A 127 -12.95 6.75 -1.76
CA ALA A 127 -13.00 7.29 -0.40
C ALA A 127 -13.09 6.20 0.71
N ALA A 128 -13.49 4.98 0.36
CA ALA A 128 -13.63 3.87 1.30
C ALA A 128 -12.62 2.72 1.05
N ILE A 129 -11.61 2.96 0.20
CA ILE A 129 -10.47 2.05 0.05
C ILE A 129 -9.54 2.23 1.26
N TYR A 130 -9.18 1.13 1.90
CA TYR A 130 -8.16 1.11 2.95
C TYR A 130 -6.98 0.16 2.65
N ASN A 131 -7.11 -0.74 1.67
CA ASN A 131 -6.00 -1.57 1.19
C ASN A 131 -5.95 -1.62 -0.34
N ALA A 132 -4.91 -1.04 -0.94
CA ALA A 132 -4.48 -1.22 -2.32
C ALA A 132 -3.04 -0.69 -2.47
N GLY A 133 -2.24 -1.24 -3.38
CA GLY A 133 -0.90 -0.72 -3.68
C GLY A 133 -0.96 0.58 -4.47
N SER A 134 -1.68 0.57 -5.60
CA SER A 134 -1.97 1.74 -6.43
C SER A 134 -3.40 1.66 -6.98
N VAL A 135 -4.07 2.81 -7.09
CA VAL A 135 -5.48 2.90 -7.53
C VAL A 135 -5.57 3.70 -8.82
N PHE A 136 -6.24 3.11 -9.81
CA PHE A 136 -6.49 3.69 -11.12
C PHE A 136 -7.97 4.00 -11.26
N MET A 137 -8.31 5.26 -11.55
CA MET A 137 -9.69 5.75 -11.43
C MET A 137 -10.28 6.13 -12.78
N GLY A 138 -11.45 5.57 -13.08
CA GLY A 138 -12.23 5.87 -14.28
C GLY A 138 -11.80 5.09 -15.52
N HIS A 139 -12.61 5.19 -16.57
CA HIS A 139 -12.49 4.34 -17.77
C HIS A 139 -11.27 4.61 -18.66
N LEU A 140 -10.51 5.70 -18.43
CA LEU A 140 -9.39 6.13 -19.27
C LEU A 140 -8.04 6.04 -18.55
N THR A 141 -7.97 5.27 -17.46
CA THR A 141 -6.79 5.17 -16.61
C THR A 141 -6.35 3.70 -16.53
N PRO A 142 -5.83 3.10 -17.63
CA PRO A 142 -5.39 1.71 -17.61
C PRO A 142 -4.13 1.52 -16.75
N GLU A 143 -3.85 0.31 -16.28
CA GLU A 143 -2.67 -0.01 -15.46
C GLU A 143 -1.37 0.48 -16.11
N ALA A 144 -1.27 0.29 -17.43
CA ALA A 144 -0.10 0.67 -18.22
C ALA A 144 0.29 2.15 -18.08
N VAL A 145 -0.65 3.09 -17.86
CA VAL A 145 -0.22 4.50 -17.66
C VAL A 145 0.56 4.67 -16.35
N GLY A 146 0.23 3.90 -15.31
CA GLY A 146 0.92 3.91 -14.03
C GLY A 146 2.29 3.24 -14.09
N ASP A 147 2.41 2.20 -14.90
CA ASP A 147 3.67 1.47 -15.09
C ASP A 147 4.75 2.29 -15.81
N TYR A 148 4.34 3.26 -16.63
CA TYR A 148 5.26 3.93 -17.54
C TYR A 148 5.36 5.45 -17.39
N ALA A 149 4.24 6.18 -17.23
CA ALA A 149 4.26 7.61 -17.55
C ALA A 149 3.39 8.53 -16.68
N SER A 150 2.51 8.02 -15.82
CA SER A 150 1.65 8.88 -14.98
C SER A 150 2.46 9.64 -13.91
N GLY A 151 3.59 9.07 -13.47
CA GLY A 151 4.45 9.58 -12.40
C GLY A 151 4.34 8.81 -11.07
N THR A 152 3.40 7.87 -10.94
CA THR A 152 3.37 6.94 -9.80
C THR A 152 4.53 5.93 -9.87
N ASN A 153 4.85 5.27 -8.75
CA ASN A 153 5.86 4.21 -8.73
C ASN A 153 5.19 2.84 -8.90
N HIS A 154 5.68 2.02 -9.82
CA HIS A 154 5.15 0.67 -10.07
C HIS A 154 5.78 -0.44 -9.21
N THR A 155 6.70 -0.11 -8.30
CA THR A 155 7.22 -1.08 -7.34
C THR A 155 6.29 -1.11 -6.14
N LEU A 156 5.31 -2.01 -6.19
CA LEU A 156 4.17 -2.06 -5.28
C LEU A 156 4.14 -3.36 -4.46
N PRO A 157 3.44 -3.34 -3.31
CA PRO A 157 3.27 -4.52 -2.48
C PRO A 157 2.26 -5.49 -3.11
N THR A 158 2.66 -6.74 -3.27
CA THR A 158 1.89 -7.84 -3.87
C THR A 158 1.47 -8.89 -2.87
N GLY A 159 0.61 -9.85 -3.23
CA GLY A 159 0.32 -11.02 -2.40
C GLY A 159 -0.30 -10.65 -1.05
N GLY A 160 -1.13 -9.61 -1.03
CA GLY A 160 -1.77 -9.06 0.16
C GLY A 160 -0.88 -8.19 1.06
N TYR A 161 0.37 -7.90 0.67
CA TYR A 161 1.24 -7.02 1.44
C TYR A 161 0.77 -5.56 1.48
N ALA A 162 -0.16 -5.14 0.60
CA ALA A 162 -0.78 -3.82 0.66
C ALA A 162 -1.53 -3.54 1.99
N ARG A 163 -1.78 -4.57 2.81
CA ARG A 163 -2.31 -4.44 4.18
C ARG A 163 -1.35 -3.77 5.17
N ALA A 164 -0.05 -3.80 4.89
CA ALA A 164 0.98 -3.35 5.84
C ALA A 164 2.15 -2.59 5.19
N TYR A 165 2.27 -2.63 3.87
CA TYR A 165 3.32 -1.99 3.10
C TYR A 165 2.72 -0.98 2.13
N SER A 166 3.45 0.10 1.89
CA SER A 166 3.16 1.04 0.81
C SER A 166 4.02 0.72 -0.42
N GLY A 167 3.61 1.22 -1.59
CA GLY A 167 4.49 1.30 -2.75
C GLY A 167 5.77 2.07 -2.47
N VAL A 168 6.83 1.81 -3.24
CA VAL A 168 8.08 2.57 -3.14
C VAL A 168 7.81 4.04 -3.40
N SER A 169 8.34 4.90 -2.53
CA SER A 169 8.21 6.35 -2.63
C SER A 169 9.48 7.03 -2.13
N LEU A 170 9.49 8.36 -2.07
CA LEU A 170 10.61 9.08 -1.46
C LEU A 170 10.86 8.61 -0.02
N ASP A 171 9.81 8.28 0.73
CA ASP A 171 9.87 7.79 2.12
C ASP A 171 10.67 6.48 2.26
N SER A 172 10.83 5.71 1.18
CA SER A 172 11.63 4.48 1.18
C SER A 172 13.14 4.75 1.24
N PHE A 173 13.59 5.98 0.97
CA PHE A 173 15.02 6.31 0.79
C PHE A 173 15.61 7.22 1.88
N TYR A 174 14.83 7.56 2.91
CA TYR A 174 15.33 8.35 4.03
C TYR A 174 14.82 7.84 5.38
N LYS A 175 15.32 8.43 6.47
CA LYS A 175 14.91 8.12 7.83
C LYS A 175 14.30 9.36 8.48
N LYS A 176 13.18 9.20 9.16
CA LYS A 176 12.52 10.27 9.93
C LYS A 176 13.18 10.39 11.30
N ILE A 177 14.15 11.30 11.44
CA ILE A 177 14.87 11.55 12.71
C ILE A 177 14.08 12.59 13.52
N THR A 178 13.72 12.27 14.77
CA THR A 178 13.03 13.20 15.67
C THR A 178 14.03 13.99 16.52
N PHE A 179 13.74 15.27 16.73
CA PHE A 179 14.54 16.17 17.55
C PHE A 179 13.64 16.81 18.61
N GLN A 180 14.15 16.93 19.83
CA GLN A 180 13.43 17.53 20.94
C GLN A 180 14.39 18.37 21.79
N GLN A 181 13.94 19.56 22.16
CA GLN A 181 14.67 20.48 23.01
C GLN A 181 13.69 21.13 23.97
N LEU A 182 13.99 21.07 25.26
CA LEU A 182 13.18 21.70 26.30
C LEU A 182 13.85 23.01 26.74
N ALA A 183 13.07 24.07 26.76
CA ALA A 183 13.41 25.24 27.55
C ALA A 183 13.31 24.92 29.05
N PRO A 184 13.99 25.67 29.93
CA PRO A 184 13.94 25.46 31.38
C PRO A 184 12.52 25.32 31.95
N HIS A 185 11.61 26.23 31.57
CA HIS A 185 10.22 26.18 32.01
C HIS A 185 9.47 24.93 31.51
N GLY A 186 9.81 24.44 30.32
CA GLY A 186 9.23 23.22 29.75
C GLY A 186 9.64 21.98 30.54
N LEU A 187 10.90 21.90 30.95
CA LEU A 187 11.36 20.84 31.85
C LEU A 187 10.63 20.88 33.19
N THR A 188 10.57 22.05 33.84
CA THR A 188 9.89 22.20 35.14
C THR A 188 8.42 21.80 35.07
N ALA A 189 7.74 22.13 33.97
CA ALA A 189 6.33 21.76 33.76
C ALA A 189 6.12 20.25 33.55
N LEU A 190 7.01 19.59 32.80
CA LEU A 190 6.91 18.15 32.51
C LEU A 190 7.42 17.25 33.63
N ALA A 191 8.35 17.77 34.45
CA ALA A 191 9.08 16.98 35.43
C ALA A 191 8.20 16.17 36.38
N PRO A 192 7.12 16.72 36.99
CA PRO A 192 6.25 15.94 37.87
C PRO A 192 5.63 14.74 37.17
N VAL A 193 5.19 14.89 35.92
CA VAL A 193 4.57 13.81 35.14
C VAL A 193 5.61 12.73 34.81
N VAL A 194 6.80 13.13 34.38
CA VAL A 194 7.86 12.17 34.02
C VAL A 194 8.39 11.42 35.24
N GLU A 195 8.59 12.11 36.37
CA GLU A 195 9.01 11.49 37.63
C GLU A 195 7.98 10.45 38.11
N ILE A 196 6.68 10.79 38.14
CA ILE A 196 5.61 9.86 38.53
C ILE A 196 5.55 8.63 37.61
N MET A 197 5.60 8.84 36.29
CA MET A 197 5.56 7.72 35.35
C MET A 197 6.79 6.80 35.50
N ALA A 198 7.98 7.39 35.61
CA ALA A 198 9.21 6.63 35.76
C ALA A 198 9.26 5.85 37.10
N GLU A 199 8.75 6.43 38.19
CA GLU A 199 8.63 5.73 39.47
C GLU A 199 7.62 4.58 39.41
N ALA A 200 6.47 4.78 38.75
CA ALA A 200 5.46 3.74 38.57
C ALA A 200 5.99 2.56 37.74
N GLU A 201 6.91 2.80 36.80
CA GLU A 201 7.60 1.77 36.03
C GLU A 201 8.81 1.15 36.76
N GLY A 202 9.14 1.62 37.98
CA GLY A 202 10.31 1.19 38.73
C GLY A 202 11.65 1.66 38.15
N LEU A 203 11.63 2.63 37.22
CA LEU A 203 12.80 3.19 36.55
C LEU A 203 13.36 4.41 37.31
N HIS A 204 13.82 4.19 38.54
CA HIS A 204 14.29 5.28 39.42
C HIS A 204 15.38 6.16 38.80
N ALA A 205 16.28 5.60 37.98
CA ALA A 205 17.31 6.40 37.30
C ALA A 205 16.72 7.39 36.28
N HIS A 206 15.59 7.06 35.63
CA HIS A 206 14.90 7.98 34.71
C HIS A 206 14.25 9.13 35.49
N ALA A 207 13.55 8.83 36.60
CA ALA A 207 12.99 9.84 37.49
C ALA A 207 14.09 10.78 38.02
N GLN A 208 15.19 10.20 38.51
CA GLN A 208 16.32 10.97 39.05
C GLN A 208 16.97 11.89 38.00
N ALA A 209 17.06 11.46 36.74
CA ALA A 209 17.64 12.28 35.67
C ALA A 209 16.86 13.59 35.44
N VAL A 210 15.54 13.55 35.65
CA VAL A 210 14.66 14.72 35.56
C VAL A 210 14.70 15.53 36.85
N ALA A 211 14.58 14.87 38.00
CA ALA A 211 14.59 15.50 39.32
C ALA A 211 15.83 16.38 39.53
N LEU A 212 17.04 15.86 39.24
CA LEU A 212 18.29 16.62 39.40
C LEU A 212 18.32 17.92 38.58
N ARG A 213 17.76 17.90 37.36
CA ARG A 213 17.71 19.09 36.50
C ARG A 213 16.65 20.08 36.99
N ARG A 214 15.49 19.59 37.41
CA ARG A 214 14.44 20.41 38.04
C ARG A 214 14.98 21.10 39.30
N GLU A 215 15.70 20.36 40.15
CA GLU A 215 16.35 20.86 41.35
C GLU A 215 17.43 21.91 41.04
N ALA A 216 18.27 21.67 40.02
CA ALA A 216 19.28 22.64 39.59
C ALA A 216 18.66 23.96 39.10
N LEU A 217 17.58 23.90 38.30
CA LEU A 217 16.83 25.07 37.86
C LEU A 217 16.19 25.82 39.03
N ALA A 218 15.61 25.10 39.99
CA ALA A 218 15.07 25.69 41.21
C ALA A 218 16.14 26.38 42.07
N ALA A 219 17.39 25.88 42.03
CA ALA A 219 18.55 26.47 42.67
C ALA A 219 19.20 27.62 41.86
N GLY A 220 18.59 28.08 40.77
CA GLY A 220 19.07 29.21 39.95
C GLY A 220 20.21 28.87 39.00
N HIS A 221 20.50 27.60 38.76
CA HIS A 221 21.48 27.19 37.76
C HIS A 221 20.83 27.22 36.38
N GLU A 222 20.88 28.36 35.70
CA GLU A 222 20.42 28.42 34.32
C GLU A 222 21.43 27.77 33.39
N PRO A 223 21.00 26.90 32.46
CA PRO A 223 21.87 26.39 31.42
C PRO A 223 22.37 27.57 30.57
N VAL A 224 23.65 27.51 30.16
CA VAL A 224 24.24 28.53 29.29
C VAL A 224 23.35 28.69 28.05
N SER A 225 22.80 29.89 27.88
CA SER A 225 22.02 30.26 26.71
C SER A 225 22.86 30.03 25.46
N LEU A 226 22.46 29.07 24.63
CA LEU A 226 22.97 28.97 23.27
C LEU A 226 22.28 30.08 22.47
N SER A 227 22.88 31.26 22.49
CA SER A 227 22.55 32.33 21.56
C SER A 227 22.86 31.84 20.14
N HIS A 228 21.82 31.51 19.37
CA HIS A 228 21.87 31.44 17.92
C HIS A 228 20.89 32.46 17.35
#